data_AF-A0A2V1D5U7-F1
#
_entry.id   AF-A0A2V1D5U7-F1
#
_cell.length_a   1.000
_cell.length_b   1.000
_cell.length_c   1.000
_cell.angle_alpha   90.00
_cell.angle_beta   90.00
_cell.angle_gamma   90.00
#
_symmetry.space_group_name_H-M   'P 1'
#
loop_
_entity.id
_entity.type
_entity.pdbx_description
1 polymer ?
#
loop_
_entity_poly.entity_id
_entity_poly.type
_entity_poly.pdbx_seq_one_letter_code
_entity_poly.pdbx_strand_id
1 'polypeptide(L)'
;MQPTTLLTLLAATFATTVSAAPSSPAPLEARQDVGLIYARFYGDGGCHGDWLDDIVFPQNTDACTNNGIVADYHSVDFLNNTATRTLRVYSLSNCDESGNHFDLAPKKLGCFAQHVGSAKFI
;
A
#
# COMPACT_ATOMS: atom_id res chain seq x y z
N MET A 1 -23.22 -69.57 -4.59
CA MET A 1 -23.41 -69.20 -6.01
C MET A 1 -23.09 -67.71 -6.15
N GLN A 2 -21.86 -67.41 -6.57
CA GLN A 2 -21.50 -66.16 -7.28
C GLN A 2 -21.99 -66.29 -8.75
N PRO A 3 -21.86 -65.29 -9.65
CA PRO A 3 -21.57 -63.85 -9.50
C PRO A 3 -22.36 -62.95 -10.52
N THR A 4 -21.85 -61.71 -10.71
CA THR A 4 -21.71 -60.98 -12.01
C THR A 4 -22.90 -60.20 -12.59
N THR A 5 -22.79 -58.95 -13.10
CA THR A 5 -21.75 -57.89 -13.11
C THR A 5 -22.26 -56.69 -13.92
N LEU A 6 -21.69 -55.50 -13.64
CA LEU A 6 -21.21 -54.45 -14.57
C LEU A 6 -22.18 -53.73 -15.54
N LEU A 7 -22.22 -52.39 -15.40
CA LEU A 7 -21.87 -51.46 -16.49
C LEU A 7 -21.52 -50.07 -15.89
N THR A 8 -20.28 -49.79 -15.48
CA THR A 8 -19.19 -49.05 -16.17
C THR A 8 -19.50 -47.71 -16.88
N LEU A 9 -18.62 -46.74 -16.57
CA LEU A 9 -17.99 -45.70 -17.42
C LEU A 9 -18.65 -44.30 -17.55
N LEU A 10 -18.02 -43.28 -16.94
CA LEU A 10 -17.34 -42.13 -17.58
C LEU A 10 -16.89 -41.12 -16.49
N ALA A 11 -15.59 -40.96 -16.24
CA ALA A 11 -14.66 -40.02 -16.91
C ALA A 11 -14.73 -38.59 -16.36
N ALA A 12 -13.66 -38.16 -15.68
CA ALA A 12 -12.91 -36.92 -15.94
C ALA A 12 -12.02 -36.59 -14.72
N THR A 13 -10.79 -37.09 -14.74
CA THR A 13 -9.71 -36.58 -13.89
C THR A 13 -9.22 -35.26 -14.47
N PHE A 14 -9.72 -34.13 -13.96
CA PHE A 14 -9.03 -32.85 -14.08
C PHE A 14 -8.12 -32.70 -12.87
N ALA A 15 -6.87 -33.14 -13.01
CA ALA A 15 -5.81 -32.70 -12.11
C ALA A 15 -5.40 -31.30 -12.56
N THR A 16 -6.08 -30.28 -12.04
CA THR A 16 -5.56 -28.92 -12.07
C THR A 16 -4.33 -28.88 -11.18
N THR A 17 -3.15 -28.97 -11.78
CA THR A 17 -1.91 -28.61 -11.09
C THR A 17 -1.94 -27.10 -10.89
N VAL A 18 -2.60 -26.66 -9.81
CA VAL A 18 -2.37 -25.34 -9.24
C VAL A 18 -0.88 -25.31 -8.89
N SER A 19 -0.08 -24.70 -9.76
CA SER A 19 1.24 -24.23 -9.38
C SER A 19 0.98 -23.09 -8.40
N ALA A 20 0.83 -23.45 -7.12
CA ALA A 20 1.01 -22.51 -6.05
C ALA A 20 2.46 -22.04 -6.20
N ALA A 21 2.65 -20.84 -6.76
CA ALA A 21 3.90 -20.12 -6.61
C ALA A 21 4.31 -20.21 -5.14
N PRO A 22 5.59 -20.47 -4.81
CA PRO A 22 6.00 -20.64 -3.43
C PRO A 22 5.64 -19.37 -2.66
N SER A 23 4.53 -19.42 -1.92
CA SER A 23 4.18 -18.47 -0.89
C SER A 23 5.04 -18.82 0.32
N SER A 24 6.35 -18.74 0.18
CA SER A 24 7.18 -18.46 1.35
C SER A 24 6.95 -16.98 1.63
N PRO A 25 6.16 -16.61 2.67
CA PRO A 25 6.17 -15.23 3.09
C PRO A 25 7.63 -14.89 3.34
N ALA A 26 8.11 -13.78 2.76
CA ALA A 26 9.40 -13.23 3.17
C ALA A 26 9.44 -13.24 4.71
N PRO A 27 10.56 -13.65 5.33
CA PRO A 27 10.70 -13.73 6.79
C PRO A 27 10.13 -12.47 7.43
N LEU A 28 9.49 -12.59 8.59
CA LEU A 28 8.90 -11.43 9.28
C LEU A 28 9.96 -10.34 9.50
N GLU A 29 11.20 -10.74 9.74
CA GLU A 29 12.37 -9.86 9.82
C GLU A 29 12.58 -9.05 8.53
N ALA A 30 12.44 -9.67 7.36
CA ALA A 30 12.58 -8.99 6.06
C ALA A 30 11.42 -8.01 5.76
N ARG A 31 10.26 -8.17 6.42
CA ARG A 31 9.14 -7.22 6.32
C ARG A 31 9.29 -6.04 7.28
N GLN A 32 10.04 -6.21 8.36
CA GLN A 32 10.29 -5.19 9.38
C GLN A 32 11.47 -4.27 9.06
N ASP A 33 12.39 -4.69 8.19
CA ASP A 33 13.51 -3.86 7.71
C ASP A 33 13.12 -2.85 6.63
N VAL A 34 11.82 -2.80 6.27
CA VAL A 34 11.30 -1.82 5.32
C VAL A 34 11.13 -0.48 6.02
N GLY A 35 11.76 0.57 5.50
CA GLY A 35 11.51 1.93 5.96
C GLY A 35 10.05 2.32 5.82
N LEU A 36 9.44 2.90 6.85
CA LEU A 36 8.02 3.26 6.89
C LEU A 36 7.85 4.75 7.12
N ILE A 37 6.83 5.33 6.52
CA ILE A 37 6.34 6.67 6.86
C ILE A 37 4.88 6.53 7.28
N TYR A 38 4.54 6.98 8.48
CA TYR A 38 3.16 7.02 8.99
C TYR A 38 2.64 8.45 8.92
N ALA A 39 1.50 8.62 8.27
CA ALA A 39 0.88 9.91 8.00
C ALA A 39 -0.59 9.90 8.46
N ARG A 40 -1.03 10.99 9.11
CA ARG A 40 -2.44 11.21 9.46
C ARG A 40 -3.01 12.37 8.67
N PHE A 41 -4.28 12.27 8.33
CA PHE A 41 -5.00 13.25 7.52
C PHE A 41 -6.07 13.95 8.33
N TYR A 42 -6.23 15.25 8.09
CA TYR A 42 -7.11 16.13 8.84
C TYR A 42 -7.97 16.98 7.91
N GLY A 43 -9.18 17.32 8.37
CA GLY A 43 -10.15 18.09 7.60
C GLY A 43 -9.84 19.57 7.48
N ASP A 44 -8.88 20.09 8.24
CA ASP A 44 -8.42 21.47 8.15
C ASP A 44 -7.05 21.58 7.45
N GLY A 45 -6.56 22.80 7.26
CA GLY A 45 -5.23 23.05 6.69
C GLY A 45 -4.09 23.07 7.73
N GLY A 46 -4.33 22.66 8.97
CA GLY A 46 -3.39 22.84 10.08
C GLY A 46 -2.95 21.56 10.79
N CYS A 47 -3.44 20.40 10.36
CA CYS A 47 -3.26 19.13 11.07
C CYS A 47 -3.79 19.17 12.51
N HIS A 48 -4.93 19.82 12.70
CA HIS A 48 -5.60 19.89 13.99
C HIS A 48 -7.00 19.28 13.93
N GLY A 49 -7.60 19.12 15.12
CA GLY A 49 -8.95 18.59 15.25
C GLY A 49 -9.02 17.07 15.12
N ASP A 50 -10.18 16.59 14.68
CA ASP A 50 -10.45 15.16 14.57
C ASP A 50 -9.69 14.55 13.40
N TRP A 51 -9.02 13.44 13.70
CA TRP A 51 -8.31 12.63 12.72
C TRP A 51 -9.31 11.95 11.78
N LEU A 52 -9.12 12.11 10.47
CA LEU A 52 -10.01 11.55 9.44
C LEU A 52 -9.58 10.15 8.97
N ASP A 53 -8.32 10.00 8.59
CA ASP A 53 -7.77 8.74 8.05
C ASP A 53 -6.24 8.70 8.16
N ASP A 54 -5.64 7.52 8.09
CA ASP A 54 -4.18 7.35 8.13
C ASP A 54 -3.65 6.45 7.02
N ILE A 55 -2.39 6.67 6.66
CA ILE A 55 -1.69 5.86 5.66
C ILE A 55 -0.28 5.57 6.15
N VAL A 56 0.14 4.34 5.88
CA VAL A 56 1.54 3.93 5.95
C VAL A 56 2.10 3.85 4.53
N PHE A 57 3.19 4.57 4.25
CA PHE A 57 3.96 4.47 3.02
C PHE A 57 5.18 3.56 3.27
N PRO A 58 5.15 2.28 2.82
CA PRO A 58 6.29 1.39 2.92
C PRO A 58 7.30 1.63 1.80
N GLN A 59 8.58 1.75 2.14
CA GLN A 59 9.69 1.86 1.18
C GLN A 59 10.10 0.47 0.65
N ASN A 60 9.15 -0.29 0.12
CA ASN A 60 9.36 -1.62 -0.46
C ASN A 60 9.28 -1.63 -2.00
N THR A 61 8.93 -0.51 -2.63
CA THR A 61 8.79 -0.36 -4.08
C THR A 61 8.97 1.09 -4.51
N ASP A 62 9.33 1.30 -5.77
CA ASP A 62 9.33 2.61 -6.45
C ASP A 62 7.98 2.91 -7.14
N ALA A 63 7.02 2.01 -7.02
CA ALA A 63 5.70 2.16 -7.62
C ALA A 63 4.93 3.33 -6.99
N CYS A 64 4.18 4.03 -7.83
CA CYS A 64 3.23 5.04 -7.36
C CYS A 64 2.10 4.40 -6.55
N THR A 65 1.78 4.98 -5.40
CA THR A 65 0.67 4.55 -4.55
C THR A 65 -0.33 5.68 -4.40
N ASN A 66 -1.57 5.46 -4.82
CA ASN A 66 -2.69 6.35 -4.52
C ASN A 66 -3.06 6.25 -3.05
N ASN A 67 -3.43 7.38 -2.45
CA ASN A 67 -3.72 7.42 -1.02
C ASN A 67 -5.06 6.71 -0.68
N GLY A 68 -6.02 6.69 -1.61
CA GLY A 68 -7.32 6.01 -1.47
C GLY A 68 -8.32 6.69 -0.53
N ILE A 69 -7.99 7.84 0.06
CA ILE A 69 -8.84 8.53 1.03
C ILE A 69 -10.00 9.22 0.30
N VAL A 70 -11.22 8.92 0.73
CA VAL A 70 -12.46 9.48 0.15
C VAL A 70 -12.99 10.69 0.95
N ALA A 71 -12.60 10.81 2.21
CA ALA A 71 -12.93 11.96 3.04
C ALA A 71 -12.32 13.26 2.45
N ASP A 72 -12.99 14.39 2.67
CA ASP A 72 -12.43 15.69 2.33
C ASP A 72 -11.39 16.10 3.39
N TYR A 73 -10.12 16.17 2.99
CA TYR A 73 -9.00 16.48 3.86
C TYR A 73 -8.09 17.52 3.20
N HIS A 74 -7.49 18.37 4.03
CA HIS A 74 -6.75 19.56 3.57
C HIS A 74 -5.35 19.64 4.16
N SER A 75 -4.97 18.72 5.04
CA SER A 75 -3.62 18.62 5.57
C SER A 75 -3.23 17.19 5.96
N VAL A 76 -1.91 16.98 6.05
CA VAL A 76 -1.29 15.71 6.42
C VAL A 76 -0.18 15.95 7.45
N ASP A 77 -0.16 15.15 8.51
CA ASP A 77 0.92 15.15 9.52
C ASP A 77 1.73 13.86 9.44
N PHE A 78 3.02 13.99 9.16
CA PHE A 78 3.95 12.86 9.14
C PHE A 78 4.53 12.67 10.54
N LEU A 79 4.01 11.66 11.24
CA LEU A 79 4.28 11.43 12.66
C LEU A 79 5.45 10.48 12.91
N ASN A 80 5.73 9.58 11.95
CA ASN A 80 6.89 8.71 12.00
C ASN A 80 7.48 8.54 10.59
N ASN A 81 8.80 8.48 10.52
CA ASN A 81 9.54 8.35 9.27
C ASN A 81 10.84 7.58 9.54
N THR A 82 10.79 6.27 9.34
CA THR A 82 11.96 5.39 9.39
C THR A 82 12.60 5.18 8.02
N ALA A 83 11.97 5.66 6.95
CA ALA A 83 12.47 5.59 5.58
C ALA A 83 13.88 6.21 5.43
N THR A 84 14.61 5.67 4.46
CA THR A 84 15.98 6.09 4.10
C THR A 84 16.03 6.88 2.81
N ARG A 85 14.94 6.86 2.03
CA ARG A 85 14.76 7.58 0.77
C ARG A 85 13.71 8.66 0.90
N THR A 86 13.75 9.59 -0.02
CA THR A 86 12.79 10.69 -0.09
C THR A 86 11.45 10.16 -0.60
N LEU A 87 10.35 10.54 0.06
CA LEU A 87 9.02 10.30 -0.45
C LEU A 87 8.58 11.54 -1.23
N ARG A 88 8.36 11.40 -2.54
CA ARG A 88 7.70 12.44 -3.32
C ARG A 88 6.19 12.27 -3.19
N VAL A 89 5.55 13.34 -2.75
CA VAL A 89 4.12 13.40 -2.46
C VAL A 89 3.46 14.31 -3.47
N TYR A 90 2.43 13.80 -4.15
CA TYR A 90 1.72 14.48 -5.23
C TYR A 90 0.34 14.92 -4.76
N SER A 91 -0.10 16.10 -5.21
CA SER A 91 -1.46 16.57 -4.98
C SER A 91 -2.49 15.81 -5.83
N LEU A 92 -2.06 15.16 -6.90
CA LEU A 92 -2.92 14.39 -7.80
C LEU A 92 -2.73 12.89 -7.62
N SER A 93 -3.66 12.11 -8.14
CA SER A 93 -3.55 10.65 -8.21
C SER A 93 -2.54 10.22 -9.28
N ASN A 94 -2.13 8.95 -9.20
CA ASN A 94 -1.26 8.25 -10.14
C ASN A 94 0.12 8.91 -10.35
N CYS A 95 0.59 9.67 -9.37
CA CYS A 95 1.84 10.41 -9.41
C CYS A 95 1.95 11.29 -10.65
N ASP A 96 0.82 11.93 -11.00
CA ASP A 96 0.72 12.83 -12.13
C ASP A 96 1.58 14.08 -11.90
N GLU A 97 2.64 14.19 -12.70
CA GLU A 97 3.63 15.28 -12.65
C GLU A 97 3.05 16.62 -13.15
N SER A 98 1.83 16.65 -13.69
CA SER A 98 1.15 17.91 -14.05
C SER A 98 0.61 18.67 -12.83
N GLY A 99 0.49 18.00 -11.69
CA GLY A 99 0.07 18.58 -10.41
C GLY A 99 1.22 19.13 -9.56
N ASN A 100 0.86 19.72 -8.43
CA ASN A 100 1.84 20.11 -7.42
C ASN A 100 2.40 18.85 -6.73
N HIS A 101 3.65 18.93 -6.31
CA HIS A 101 4.28 17.90 -5.49
C HIS A 101 5.27 18.52 -4.51
N PHE A 102 5.60 17.78 -3.46
CA PHE A 102 6.68 18.11 -2.54
C PHE A 102 7.45 16.86 -2.14
N ASP A 103 8.68 17.07 -1.67
CA ASP A 103 9.60 16.01 -1.29
C ASP A 103 9.74 15.97 0.24
N LEU A 104 9.32 14.85 0.84
CA LEU A 104 9.54 14.57 2.25
C LEU A 104 10.86 13.80 2.41
N ALA A 105 11.89 14.51 2.85
CA ALA A 105 13.20 13.93 3.07
C ALA A 105 13.18 12.85 4.18
N PRO A 106 14.15 11.92 4.20
CA PRO A 106 14.31 10.96 5.27
C PRO A 106 14.33 11.62 6.66
N LYS A 107 13.70 10.97 7.64
CA LYS A 107 13.57 11.44 9.04
C LYS A 107 12.85 12.79 9.21
N LYS A 108 12.28 13.37 8.15
CA LYS A 108 11.43 14.56 8.26
C LYS A 108 10.03 14.16 8.71
N LEU A 109 9.50 14.97 9.61
CA LEU A 109 8.21 14.84 10.27
C LEU A 109 7.51 16.21 10.25
N GLY A 110 6.22 16.21 10.54
CA GLY A 110 5.44 17.40 10.79
C GLY A 110 4.27 17.59 9.83
N CYS A 111 3.57 18.70 10.07
CA CYS A 111 2.34 19.06 9.37
C CYS A 111 2.61 19.76 8.03
N PHE A 112 1.85 19.38 7.02
CA PHE A 112 1.82 19.98 5.70
C PHE A 112 0.37 20.30 5.32
N ALA A 113 0.12 21.58 5.06
CA ALA A 113 -1.17 22.11 4.61
C ALA A 113 -1.40 21.83 3.11
N GLN A 114 -1.40 20.55 2.72
CA GLN A 114 -1.55 20.13 1.33
C GLN A 114 -2.39 18.85 1.20
N HIS A 115 -3.11 18.75 0.09
CA HIS A 115 -3.77 17.52 -0.35
C HIS A 115 -2.75 16.53 -0.92
N VAL A 116 -2.97 15.23 -0.71
CA VAL A 116 -2.03 14.14 -1.06
C VAL A 116 -2.76 13.08 -1.87
N GLY A 117 -2.85 13.24 -3.18
CA GLY A 117 -3.51 12.24 -4.04
C GLY A 117 -2.71 10.94 -4.18
N SER A 118 -1.39 11.02 -4.19
CA SER A 118 -0.50 9.87 -4.34
C SER A 118 0.93 10.13 -3.89
N ALA A 119 1.75 9.09 -3.76
CA ALA A 119 3.17 9.22 -3.43
C ALA A 119 4.02 8.09 -4.04
N LYS A 120 5.32 8.36 -4.23
CA LYS A 120 6.34 7.36 -4.60
C LYS A 120 7.69 7.69 -3.96
N PHE A 121 8.49 6.67 -3.68
CA PHE A 121 9.87 6.89 -3.21
C PHE A 121 10.80 7.21 -4.40
N ILE A 122 11.72 8.14 -4.19
CA ILE A 122 12.76 8.54 -5.15
C ILE A 122 14.15 8.36 -4.55
#